data_AF-A0AAW1REQ5-F1
#
_entry.id   AF-A0AAW1REQ5-F1
#
_cell.length_a   1.000
_cell.length_b   1.000
_cell.length_c   1.000
_cell.angle_alpha   90.00
_cell.angle_beta   90.00
_cell.angle_gamma   90.00
#
_symmetry.space_group_name_H-M   'P 1'
#
loop_
_entity.id
_entity.type
_entity.pdbx_description
1 polymer ?
#
loop_
_entity_poly.entity_id
_entity_poly.type
_entity_poly.pdbx_seq_one_letter_code
_entity_poly.pdbx_strand_id
1 'polypeptide(L)'
;MDTTSTPLIAHIRRPVEQPGQHEELALTDRLCGRWTPTQCTPESEGASSRHIPSQATSGQVAPQAHFAQAVDFDRCSACKAISIEMQGRLEKETPKNHLDMRHRLDKEGKRWGKVIDYRLSELRALTILEGLCGGLSHYRLVDGALSGPNGLQVWQKQQQKADAGLEGRALKAHQQAQNELNHFCDKILEDHEDEITSALQERGSPLLAGAEDLLCHQLTSVCKPQEATGHIQDDAYDDGEL
;
A
#
# COMPACT_ATOMS: atom_id res chain seq x y z
N MET A 1 -5.58 62.20 37.88
CA MET A 1 -4.38 62.71 37.19
C MET A 1 -3.54 61.52 36.78
N ASP A 2 -4.14 60.56 36.07
CA ASP A 2 -4.34 60.55 34.60
C ASP A 2 -3.05 60.20 33.88
N THR A 3 -2.97 58.96 33.37
CA THR A 3 -3.18 58.68 31.94
C THR A 3 -2.85 57.22 31.64
N THR A 4 -3.92 56.48 31.31
CA THR A 4 -3.93 55.16 30.69
C THR A 4 -3.49 55.30 29.24
N SER A 5 -2.47 54.54 28.82
CA SER A 5 -2.05 54.46 27.41
C SER A 5 -2.24 53.03 26.91
N THR A 6 -3.34 52.81 26.21
CA THR A 6 -3.70 51.55 25.53
C THR A 6 -3.30 51.66 24.05
N PRO A 7 -2.52 50.73 23.48
CA PRO A 7 -2.25 50.73 22.04
C PRO A 7 -3.40 50.10 21.25
N LEU A 8 -3.81 50.79 20.17
CA LEU A 8 -4.71 50.32 19.12
C LEU A 8 -4.09 49.14 18.35
N ILE A 9 -4.76 47.99 18.35
CA ILE A 9 -4.45 46.89 17.43
C ILE A 9 -5.32 47.07 16.18
N ALA A 10 -4.66 47.28 15.05
CA ALA A 10 -5.28 47.39 13.74
C ALA A 10 -5.85 46.04 13.27
N HIS A 11 -7.13 46.03 12.88
CA HIS A 11 -7.78 44.91 12.23
C HIS A 11 -7.26 44.75 10.79
N ILE A 12 -6.45 43.73 10.54
CA ILE A 12 -6.11 43.29 9.19
C ILE A 12 -7.29 42.49 8.64
N ARG A 13 -8.01 43.08 7.68
CA ARG A 13 -9.03 42.39 6.89
C ARG A 13 -8.35 41.39 5.94
N ARG A 14 -8.71 40.11 6.03
CA ARG A 14 -8.41 39.11 5.00
C ARG A 14 -9.35 39.32 3.80
N PRO A 15 -8.87 39.26 2.55
CA PRO A 15 -9.77 39.12 1.41
C PRO A 15 -10.40 37.72 1.38
N VAL A 16 -11.69 37.72 1.07
CA VAL A 16 -12.55 36.57 0.77
C VAL A 16 -12.32 36.19 -0.69
N GLU A 17 -11.94 34.94 -0.96
CA GLU A 17 -11.99 34.36 -2.30
C GLU A 17 -13.12 33.32 -2.33
N GLN A 18 -14.09 33.54 -3.22
CA GLN A 18 -15.18 32.62 -3.51
C GLN A 18 -14.89 31.84 -4.80
N PRO A 19 -15.47 30.63 -4.95
CA PRO A 19 -15.13 29.68 -6.00
C PRO A 19 -15.85 29.98 -7.32
N GLY A 20 -15.11 30.00 -8.42
CA GLY A 20 -15.61 30.03 -9.80
C GLY A 20 -15.58 28.64 -10.42
N GLN A 21 -16.63 28.31 -11.16
CA GLN A 21 -16.95 27.01 -11.72
C GLN A 21 -16.51 26.87 -13.20
N HIS A 22 -16.42 25.62 -13.65
CA HIS A 22 -16.46 25.09 -15.02
C HIS A 22 -15.35 25.47 -16.01
N GLU A 23 -14.52 24.47 -16.37
CA GLU A 23 -14.29 24.16 -17.78
C GLU A 23 -14.05 22.64 -17.96
N GLU A 24 -14.89 22.05 -18.81
CA GLU A 24 -14.90 20.67 -19.27
C GLU A 24 -14.14 20.61 -20.59
N LEU A 25 -13.00 19.90 -20.62
CA LEU A 25 -12.37 19.49 -21.88
C LEU A 25 -11.79 18.08 -21.71
N ALA A 26 -12.49 17.11 -22.31
CA ALA A 26 -11.94 15.82 -22.67
C ALA A 26 -11.01 15.99 -23.89
N LEU A 27 -9.85 15.34 -23.89
CA LEU A 27 -9.43 14.37 -24.93
C LEU A 27 -7.94 14.01 -24.80
N THR A 28 -7.71 12.71 -24.62
CA THR A 28 -6.73 11.85 -25.32
C THR A 28 -5.24 12.15 -25.34
N ASP A 29 -4.50 11.06 -25.07
CA ASP A 29 -3.19 10.70 -25.60
C ASP A 29 -1.96 11.52 -25.19
N ARG A 30 -1.28 11.01 -24.17
CA ARG A 30 0.16 11.20 -23.96
C ARG A 30 0.85 9.86 -23.77
N LEU A 31 1.05 9.14 -24.88
CA LEU A 31 2.06 8.10 -25.00
C LEU A 31 2.88 8.38 -26.26
N CYS A 32 4.03 9.03 -26.08
CA CYS A 32 5.24 8.87 -26.90
C CYS A 32 6.35 9.74 -26.29
N GLY A 33 7.04 9.19 -25.30
CA GLY A 33 8.27 9.75 -24.75
C GLY A 33 9.49 9.04 -25.35
N ARG A 34 10.33 9.82 -26.04
CA ARG A 34 11.80 9.66 -26.10
C ARG A 34 12.34 8.41 -26.81
N TRP A 35 12.18 8.29 -28.12
CA TRP A 35 13.11 7.61 -29.05
C TRP A 35 13.17 8.38 -30.38
N THR A 36 14.34 8.42 -31.02
CA THR A 36 14.69 9.24 -32.19
C THR A 36 13.86 8.93 -33.46
N PRO A 37 13.70 9.91 -34.38
CA PRO A 37 12.70 9.85 -35.44
C PRO A 37 13.25 9.19 -36.71
N THR A 38 12.90 7.94 -36.97
CA THR A 38 12.71 7.46 -38.34
C THR A 38 11.74 6.28 -38.33
N GLN A 39 10.68 6.39 -39.14
CA GLN A 39 9.77 5.31 -39.56
C GLN A 39 8.52 5.10 -38.69
N CYS A 40 7.54 5.99 -38.86
CA CYS A 40 6.12 5.63 -38.83
C CYS A 40 5.56 5.83 -40.25
N THR A 41 5.24 4.74 -40.95
CA THR A 41 4.42 4.75 -42.17
C THR A 41 3.50 3.52 -42.15
N PRO A 42 2.20 3.67 -42.40
CA PRO A 42 1.32 2.56 -42.76
C PRO A 42 1.09 2.53 -44.28
N GLU A 43 1.21 1.36 -44.92
CA GLU A 43 0.56 0.96 -46.19
C GLU A 43 1.09 -0.45 -46.53
N SER A 44 0.29 -1.50 -46.56
CA SER A 44 -0.75 -1.91 -47.52
C SER A 44 -0.23 -2.99 -48.51
N GLU A 45 -0.99 -4.09 -48.49
CA GLU A 45 -1.16 -5.23 -49.40
C GLU A 45 -0.16 -5.57 -50.53
N GLY A 46 0.19 -6.86 -50.62
CA GLY A 46 0.80 -7.45 -51.81
C GLY A 46 1.07 -8.95 -51.67
N ALA A 47 0.16 -9.78 -52.18
CA ALA A 47 0.24 -11.23 -52.22
C ALA A 47 1.40 -11.77 -53.07
N SER A 48 2.06 -12.85 -52.64
CA SER A 48 2.70 -13.80 -53.57
C SER A 48 2.93 -15.18 -52.94
N SER A 49 2.32 -16.17 -53.58
CA SER A 49 2.29 -17.59 -53.25
C SER A 49 3.59 -18.29 -53.61
N ARG A 50 4.17 -19.09 -52.70
CA ARG A 50 4.94 -20.31 -53.04
C ARG A 50 4.73 -21.42 -52.00
N HIS A 51 4.37 -22.57 -52.54
CA HIS A 51 4.23 -23.87 -51.89
C HIS A 51 5.57 -24.51 -51.50
N ILE A 52 5.45 -25.60 -50.70
CA ILE A 52 6.29 -26.81 -50.56
C ILE A 52 6.99 -26.90 -49.17
N PRO A 53 7.02 -28.07 -48.47
CA PRO A 53 5.96 -29.04 -48.16
C PRO A 53 5.90 -29.39 -46.64
N SER A 54 4.86 -30.11 -46.27
CA SER A 54 4.67 -30.75 -44.95
C SER A 54 5.70 -31.87 -44.72
N GLN A 55 6.43 -31.81 -43.61
CA GLN A 55 6.95 -33.01 -42.96
C GLN A 55 6.42 -33.07 -41.53
N ALA A 56 5.55 -34.06 -41.33
CA ALA A 56 5.07 -34.50 -40.05
C ALA A 56 6.20 -35.22 -39.32
N THR A 57 6.74 -34.60 -38.27
CA THR A 57 7.43 -35.31 -37.19
C THR A 57 6.51 -35.32 -35.99
N SER A 58 5.84 -36.46 -35.80
CA SER A 58 5.22 -36.87 -34.54
C SER A 58 6.32 -37.01 -33.48
N GLY A 59 6.62 -35.91 -32.80
CA GLY A 59 7.32 -35.91 -31.53
C GLY A 59 6.29 -35.79 -30.42
N GLN A 60 6.05 -36.90 -29.71
CA GLN A 60 5.25 -36.92 -28.50
C GLN A 60 5.85 -35.95 -27.47
N VAL A 61 5.27 -34.77 -27.33
CA VAL A 61 5.55 -33.91 -26.18
C VAL A 61 4.82 -34.54 -25.00
N ALA A 62 5.59 -35.16 -24.11
CA ALA A 62 5.09 -35.67 -22.84
C ALA A 62 4.31 -34.54 -22.13
N PRO A 63 3.16 -34.82 -21.50
CA PRO A 63 2.50 -33.82 -20.68
C PRO A 63 3.47 -33.41 -19.57
N GLN A 64 3.90 -32.16 -19.58
CA GLN A 64 4.65 -31.59 -18.46
C GLN A 64 3.72 -31.69 -17.25
N ALA A 65 4.13 -32.51 -16.29
CA ALA A 65 3.50 -32.55 -14.98
C ALA A 65 3.67 -31.16 -14.37
N HIS A 66 2.63 -30.34 -14.45
CA HIS A 66 2.51 -29.18 -13.59
C HIS A 66 2.42 -29.72 -12.17
N PHE A 67 3.57 -29.74 -11.50
CA PHE A 67 3.65 -29.99 -10.07
C PHE A 67 2.63 -29.07 -9.41
N ALA A 68 1.66 -29.65 -8.71
CA ALA A 68 0.93 -28.93 -7.69
C ALA A 68 1.96 -28.56 -6.62
N GLN A 69 2.64 -27.43 -6.83
CA GLN A 69 3.47 -26.84 -5.80
C GLN A 69 2.50 -26.46 -4.68
N ALA A 70 2.77 -26.94 -3.47
CA ALA A 70 2.14 -26.38 -2.29
C ALA A 70 2.42 -24.87 -2.35
N VAL A 71 1.36 -24.07 -2.35
CA VAL A 71 1.50 -22.62 -2.25
C VAL A 71 2.08 -22.38 -0.86
N ASP A 72 3.37 -22.10 -0.78
CA ASP A 72 4.01 -21.74 0.47
C ASP A 72 3.48 -20.35 0.88
N PHE A 73 2.81 -20.29 2.03
CA PHE A 73 2.32 -19.04 2.58
C PHE A 73 3.50 -18.17 3.03
N ASP A 74 3.92 -17.23 2.18
CA ASP A 74 4.96 -16.27 2.53
C ASP A 74 4.42 -15.24 3.53
N ARG A 75 4.71 -15.47 4.81
CA ARG A 75 4.34 -14.60 5.94
C ARG A 75 4.87 -13.18 5.79
N CYS A 76 6.06 -13.00 5.19
CA CYS A 76 6.61 -11.67 5.00
C CYS A 76 5.83 -10.91 3.92
N SER A 77 5.59 -11.52 2.76
CA SER A 77 4.74 -10.90 1.74
C SER A 77 3.32 -10.64 2.24
N ALA A 78 2.74 -11.53 3.04
CA ALA A 78 1.43 -11.34 3.65
C ALA A 78 1.41 -10.13 4.60
N CYS A 79 2.46 -9.99 5.43
CA CYS A 79 2.58 -8.85 6.33
C CYS A 79 2.70 -7.53 5.57
N LYS A 80 3.48 -7.50 4.49
CA LYS A 80 3.59 -6.32 3.61
C LYS A 80 2.23 -5.94 2.99
N ALA A 81 1.41 -6.92 2.61
CA ALA A 81 0.06 -6.64 2.13
C ALA A 81 -0.82 -5.99 3.22
N ILE A 82 -0.73 -6.48 4.46
CA ILE A 82 -1.45 -5.93 5.62
C ILE A 82 -0.97 -4.50 5.92
N SER A 83 0.35 -4.26 5.88
CA SER A 83 0.91 -2.93 6.13
C SER A 83 0.51 -1.90 5.07
N ILE A 84 0.47 -2.29 3.79
CA ILE A 84 -0.05 -1.46 2.70
C ILE A 84 -1.52 -1.14 2.93
N GLU A 85 -2.34 -2.10 3.35
CA GLU A 85 -3.74 -1.85 3.65
C GLU A 85 -3.90 -0.89 4.84
N MET A 86 -3.13 -1.10 5.92
CA MET A 86 -3.10 -0.22 7.09
C MET A 86 -2.74 1.22 6.71
N GLN A 87 -1.65 1.40 5.95
CA GLN A 87 -1.22 2.70 5.45
C GLN A 87 -2.32 3.37 4.61
N GLY A 88 -2.91 2.62 3.68
CA GLY A 88 -3.98 3.12 2.84
C GLY A 88 -5.23 3.53 3.61
N ARG A 89 -5.52 2.90 4.75
CA ARG A 89 -6.61 3.31 5.65
C ARG A 89 -6.30 4.61 6.38
N LEU A 90 -5.06 4.77 6.83
CA LEU A 90 -4.59 6.00 7.48
C LEU A 90 -4.62 7.19 6.53
N GLU A 91 -4.20 6.99 5.27
CA GLU A 91 -4.22 8.04 4.24
C GLU A 91 -5.63 8.46 3.83
N LYS A 92 -6.58 7.51 3.85
CA LYS A 92 -8.00 7.77 3.57
C LYS A 92 -8.79 8.24 4.78
N GLU A 93 -8.17 8.32 5.96
CA GLU A 93 -8.83 8.78 7.17
C GLU A 93 -9.33 10.20 6.96
N THR A 94 -10.62 10.43 7.24
CA THR A 94 -11.18 11.77 7.25
C THR A 94 -10.81 12.48 8.54
N PRO A 95 -10.16 13.65 8.50
CA PRO A 95 -9.81 14.38 9.72
C PRO A 95 -11.08 14.74 10.49
N LYS A 96 -11.19 14.23 11.72
CA LYS A 96 -12.24 14.65 12.66
C LYS A 96 -11.66 15.66 13.64
N ASN A 97 -12.54 16.52 14.14
CA ASN A 97 -12.20 17.43 15.24
C ASN A 97 -12.15 16.67 16.57
N HIS A 98 -11.94 17.37 17.68
CA HIS A 98 -11.94 16.81 19.02
C HIS A 98 -13.23 16.08 19.42
N LEU A 99 -13.09 15.02 20.22
CA LEU A 99 -14.18 14.39 20.95
C LEU A 99 -14.54 15.26 22.16
N ASP A 100 -15.77 15.77 22.21
CA ASP A 100 -16.28 16.60 23.32
C ASP A 100 -17.11 15.76 24.30
N MET A 101 -16.51 15.40 25.42
CA MET A 101 -17.17 14.64 26.49
C MET A 101 -17.81 15.55 27.54
N ARG A 102 -17.95 16.87 27.27
CA ARG A 102 -18.53 17.84 28.20
C ARG A 102 -20.05 17.89 28.09
N HIS A 103 -20.70 16.90 28.67
CA HIS A 103 -22.16 16.79 28.65
C HIS A 103 -22.86 17.59 29.76
N ARG A 104 -22.14 17.99 30.82
CA ARG A 104 -22.70 18.71 31.98
C ARG A 104 -22.33 20.20 31.96
N LEU A 105 -23.26 21.05 32.39
CA LEU A 105 -23.01 22.47 32.68
C LEU A 105 -22.78 22.66 34.18
N ASP A 106 -21.82 23.51 34.55
CA ASP A 106 -21.68 24.00 35.93
C ASP A 106 -22.69 25.12 36.23
N LYS A 107 -22.68 25.60 37.48
CA LYS A 107 -23.62 26.64 37.95
C LYS A 107 -23.36 28.01 37.29
N GLU A 108 -22.19 28.21 36.71
CA GLU A 108 -21.80 29.37 35.90
C GLU A 108 -22.17 29.22 34.41
N GLY A 109 -22.77 28.09 34.01
CA GLY A 109 -23.16 27.83 32.63
C GLY A 109 -22.01 27.41 31.72
N LYS A 110 -20.85 27.07 32.28
CA LYS A 110 -19.70 26.54 31.53
C LYS A 110 -19.78 25.02 31.43
N ARG A 111 -19.39 24.50 30.27
CA ARG A 111 -19.31 23.05 30.01
C ARG A 111 -18.19 22.41 30.80
N TRP A 112 -18.52 21.39 31.58
CA TRP A 112 -17.61 20.64 32.43
C TRP A 112 -17.34 19.24 31.85
N GLY A 113 -16.07 18.82 31.81
CA GLY A 113 -15.64 17.53 31.26
C GLY A 113 -14.36 17.60 30.40
N LYS A 114 -14.01 16.50 29.74
CA LYS A 114 -12.79 16.35 28.93
C LYS A 114 -13.06 16.63 27.45
N VAL A 115 -12.14 17.35 26.80
CA VAL A 115 -12.07 17.44 25.34
C VAL A 115 -10.83 16.67 24.91
N ILE A 116 -10.98 15.69 24.03
CA ILE A 116 -9.90 14.78 23.60
C ILE A 116 -9.63 15.02 22.12
N ASP A 117 -8.36 15.18 21.74
CA ASP A 117 -7.99 15.17 20.33
C ASP A 117 -8.35 13.81 19.71
N TYR A 118 -9.06 13.81 18.58
CA TYR A 118 -9.43 12.56 17.90
C TYR A 118 -8.21 11.71 17.54
N ARG A 119 -7.08 12.33 17.20
CA ARG A 119 -5.83 11.63 16.89
C ARG A 119 -5.33 10.76 18.05
N LEU A 120 -5.58 11.22 19.27
CA LEU A 120 -5.19 10.55 20.52
C LEU A 120 -6.31 9.66 21.07
N SER A 121 -7.43 9.55 20.37
CA SER A 121 -8.58 8.79 20.86
C SER A 121 -8.45 7.31 20.48
N GLU A 122 -8.77 6.45 21.44
CA GLU A 122 -8.95 5.01 21.21
C GLU A 122 -10.02 4.74 20.15
N LEU A 123 -11.07 5.56 20.10
CA LEU A 123 -12.10 5.48 19.06
C LEU A 123 -11.51 5.57 17.64
N ARG A 124 -10.51 6.43 17.42
CA ARG A 124 -9.81 6.51 16.13
C ARG A 124 -9.06 5.21 15.83
N ALA A 125 -8.34 4.66 16.80
CA ALA A 125 -7.63 3.40 16.63
C ALA A 125 -8.61 2.28 16.24
N LEU A 126 -9.68 2.08 17.00
CA LEU A 126 -10.74 1.11 16.67
C LEU A 126 -11.30 1.32 15.26
N THR A 127 -11.57 2.56 14.86
CA THR A 127 -12.08 2.85 13.50
C THR A 127 -11.08 2.45 12.40
N ILE A 128 -9.78 2.59 12.65
CA ILE A 128 -8.70 2.24 11.71
C ILE A 128 -8.42 0.74 11.70
N LEU A 129 -8.61 0.04 12.82
CA LEU A 129 -8.40 -1.40 12.92
C LEU A 129 -9.62 -2.20 12.43
N GLU A 130 -10.83 -1.75 12.76
CA GLU A 130 -12.09 -2.41 12.39
C GLU A 130 -12.22 -2.50 10.87
N GLY A 131 -12.23 -3.71 10.31
CA GLY A 131 -12.34 -3.93 8.87
C GLY A 131 -11.00 -3.92 8.12
N LEU A 132 -9.85 -3.89 8.81
CA LEU A 132 -8.52 -3.90 8.16
C LEU A 132 -8.34 -5.19 7.38
N CYS A 133 -8.57 -6.33 8.06
CA CYS A 133 -8.49 -7.65 7.45
C CYS A 133 -9.56 -7.84 6.37
N GLY A 134 -10.76 -7.24 6.52
CA GLY A 134 -11.79 -7.23 5.47
C GLY A 134 -11.35 -6.53 4.17
N GLY A 135 -10.46 -5.53 4.28
CA GLY A 135 -9.84 -4.84 3.15
C GLY A 135 -8.92 -5.72 2.29
N LEU A 136 -8.51 -6.89 2.79
CA LEU A 136 -7.59 -7.80 2.12
C LEU A 136 -8.26 -8.64 1.00
N SER A 137 -9.58 -8.56 0.86
CA SER A 137 -10.36 -9.24 -0.19
C SER A 137 -9.94 -8.88 -1.63
N HIS A 138 -9.19 -7.79 -1.82
CA HIS A 138 -8.62 -7.38 -3.10
C HIS A 138 -7.20 -7.89 -3.36
N TYR A 139 -6.60 -8.68 -2.46
CA TYR A 139 -5.25 -9.19 -2.63
C TYR A 139 -5.25 -10.59 -3.27
N ARG A 140 -4.27 -10.86 -4.14
CA ARG A 140 -4.08 -12.17 -4.76
C ARG A 140 -2.60 -12.53 -4.72
N LEU A 141 -2.29 -13.80 -4.49
CA LEU A 141 -0.96 -14.33 -4.74
C LEU A 141 -0.69 -14.35 -6.25
N VAL A 142 0.38 -13.69 -6.66
CA VAL A 142 0.88 -13.66 -8.04
C VAL A 142 2.35 -14.07 -8.05
N ASP A 143 2.83 -14.61 -9.16
CA ASP A 143 4.26 -14.88 -9.31
C ASP A 143 5.02 -13.54 -9.32
N GLY A 144 6.02 -13.39 -8.44
CA GLY A 144 6.75 -12.13 -8.32
C GLY A 144 7.54 -11.77 -9.59
N ALA A 145 7.62 -10.47 -9.94
CA ALA A 145 8.39 -10.00 -11.10
C ALA A 145 9.92 -10.25 -11.00
N LEU A 146 10.42 -10.51 -9.78
CA LEU A 146 11.79 -10.94 -9.49
C LEU A 146 11.90 -12.47 -9.30
N SER A 147 10.97 -13.22 -9.88
CA SER A 147 11.02 -14.69 -9.87
C SER A 147 12.23 -15.17 -10.63
N GLY A 148 13.34 -15.36 -9.90
CA GLY A 148 14.34 -16.36 -10.26
C GLY A 148 13.71 -17.77 -10.27
N PRO A 149 14.52 -18.81 -10.51
CA PRO A 149 14.05 -20.17 -10.77
C PRO A 149 13.20 -20.84 -9.66
N ASN A 150 13.01 -20.18 -8.51
CA ASN A 150 12.19 -20.65 -7.39
C ASN A 150 10.81 -19.96 -7.26
N GLY A 151 10.45 -19.04 -8.17
CA GLY A 151 9.10 -18.48 -8.29
C GLY A 151 8.42 -18.10 -6.97
N LEU A 152 8.93 -17.08 -6.26
CA LEU A 152 8.29 -16.66 -4.99
C LEU A 152 6.97 -15.95 -5.32
N GLN A 153 5.86 -16.52 -4.84
CA GLN A 153 4.56 -15.87 -4.95
C GLN A 153 4.47 -14.71 -3.96
N VAL A 154 3.91 -13.59 -4.40
CA VAL A 154 3.74 -12.38 -3.59
C VAL A 154 2.28 -11.96 -3.56
N TRP A 155 1.83 -11.46 -2.42
CA TRP A 155 0.52 -10.86 -2.24
C TRP A 155 0.49 -9.49 -2.92
N GLN A 156 -0.36 -9.36 -3.93
CA GLN A 156 -0.52 -8.12 -4.68
C GLN A 156 -1.98 -7.69 -4.70
N LYS A 157 -2.21 -6.40 -4.41
CA LYS A 157 -3.52 -5.76 -4.52
C LYS A 157 -3.96 -5.67 -5.97
N GLN A 158 -5.16 -6.17 -6.24
CA GLN A 158 -5.81 -6.15 -7.56
C GLN A 158 -6.72 -4.93 -7.67
N GLN A 159 -6.89 -4.42 -8.89
CA GLN A 159 -7.82 -3.31 -9.15
C GLN A 159 -9.29 -3.76 -9.05
N GLN A 160 -9.57 -4.98 -9.49
CA GLN A 160 -10.86 -5.64 -9.34
C GLN A 160 -10.86 -6.53 -8.08
N LYS A 161 -11.97 -7.20 -7.80
CA LYS A 161 -11.98 -8.24 -6.77
C LYS A 161 -10.94 -9.32 -7.09
N ALA A 162 -10.27 -9.84 -6.07
CA ALA A 162 -9.20 -10.82 -6.24
C ALA A 162 -9.69 -12.20 -6.69
N ASP A 163 -10.99 -12.45 -6.73
CA ASP A 163 -11.59 -13.68 -7.27
C ASP A 163 -12.12 -13.52 -8.70
N ALA A 164 -12.09 -12.30 -9.25
CA ALA A 164 -12.62 -12.02 -10.58
C ALA A 164 -11.91 -12.88 -11.65
N GLY A 165 -12.72 -13.60 -12.43
CA GLY A 165 -12.25 -14.49 -13.51
C GLY A 165 -11.67 -15.83 -13.05
N LEU A 166 -11.68 -16.15 -11.75
CA LEU A 166 -11.25 -17.45 -11.25
C LEU A 166 -12.42 -18.44 -11.21
N GLU A 167 -12.16 -19.67 -11.64
CA GLU A 167 -13.15 -20.75 -11.62
C GLU A 167 -12.55 -22.07 -11.13
N GLY A 168 -13.42 -23.01 -10.76
CA GLY A 168 -13.04 -24.38 -10.43
C GLY A 168 -11.98 -24.48 -9.33
N ARG A 169 -10.85 -25.13 -9.65
CA ARG A 169 -9.75 -25.35 -8.69
C ARG A 169 -9.01 -24.06 -8.35
N ALA A 170 -8.86 -23.13 -9.30
CA ALA A 170 -8.16 -21.87 -9.08
C ALA A 170 -8.92 -20.99 -8.08
N LEU A 171 -10.25 -20.93 -8.20
CA LEU A 171 -11.08 -20.20 -7.24
C LEU A 171 -10.98 -20.79 -5.82
N LYS A 172 -11.01 -22.12 -5.69
CA LYS A 172 -10.85 -22.80 -4.39
C LYS A 172 -9.48 -22.55 -3.75
N ALA A 173 -8.41 -22.61 -4.54
CA ALA A 173 -7.06 -22.32 -4.07
C ALA A 173 -6.94 -20.86 -3.60
N HIS A 174 -7.52 -19.92 -4.37
CA HIS A 174 -7.57 -18.51 -3.98
C HIS A 174 -8.34 -18.29 -2.67
N GLN A 175 -9.51 -18.90 -2.51
CA GLN A 175 -10.30 -18.82 -1.29
C GLN A 175 -9.54 -19.35 -0.07
N GLN A 176 -8.82 -20.46 -0.22
CA GLN A 176 -7.98 -21.01 0.84
C GLN A 176 -6.86 -20.03 1.22
N ALA A 177 -6.09 -19.54 0.23
CA ALA A 177 -5.02 -18.58 0.49
C ALA A 177 -5.55 -17.29 1.13
N GLN A 178 -6.74 -16.82 0.72
CA GLN A 178 -7.39 -15.66 1.32
C GLN A 178 -7.79 -15.89 2.79
N ASN A 179 -8.29 -17.08 3.12
CA ASN A 179 -8.58 -17.42 4.51
C ASN A 179 -7.31 -17.44 5.36
N GLU A 180 -6.20 -17.93 4.82
CA GLU A 180 -4.90 -17.91 5.49
C GLU A 180 -4.39 -16.48 5.70
N LEU A 181 -4.54 -15.60 4.69
CA LEU A 181 -4.20 -14.18 4.81
C LEU A 181 -5.04 -13.46 5.87
N ASN A 182 -6.36 -13.68 5.87
CA ASN A 182 -7.26 -13.08 6.84
C ASN A 182 -6.94 -13.58 8.26
N HIS A 183 -6.77 -14.89 8.44
CA HIS A 183 -6.40 -15.44 9.73
C HIS A 183 -5.05 -14.91 10.24
N PHE A 184 -4.08 -14.72 9.34
CA PHE A 184 -2.81 -14.10 9.70
C PHE A 184 -2.97 -12.64 10.11
N CYS A 185 -3.82 -11.87 9.41
CA CYS A 185 -4.16 -10.50 9.78
C CYS A 185 -4.85 -10.42 11.14
N ASP A 186 -5.88 -11.25 11.36
CA ASP A 186 -6.61 -11.32 12.63
C ASP A 186 -5.64 -11.61 13.77
N LYS A 187 -4.74 -12.58 13.58
CA LYS A 187 -3.71 -12.91 14.57
C LYS A 187 -2.77 -11.74 14.89
N ILE A 188 -2.33 -10.97 13.88
CA ILE A 188 -1.49 -9.79 14.12
C ILE A 188 -2.23 -8.77 14.97
N LEU A 189 -3.52 -8.53 14.67
CA LEU A 189 -4.33 -7.60 15.43
C LEU A 189 -4.58 -8.10 16.86
N GLU A 190 -4.92 -9.37 17.03
CA GLU A 190 -5.11 -9.98 18.35
C GLU A 190 -3.85 -9.92 19.21
N ASP A 191 -2.68 -10.22 18.63
CA ASP A 191 -1.41 -10.28 19.37
C ASP A 191 -0.81 -8.88 19.65
N HIS A 192 -1.18 -7.85 18.88
CA HIS A 192 -0.51 -6.54 18.90
C HIS A 192 -1.46 -5.32 18.90
N GLU A 193 -2.72 -5.47 19.30
CA GLU A 193 -3.71 -4.37 19.29
C GLU A 193 -3.25 -3.16 20.12
N ASP A 194 -2.66 -3.41 21.29
CA ASP A 194 -2.24 -2.36 22.22
C ASP A 194 -1.04 -1.57 21.69
N GLU A 195 -0.04 -2.24 21.10
CA GLU A 195 1.12 -1.60 20.49
C GLU A 195 0.73 -0.81 19.25
N ILE A 196 -0.14 -1.37 18.40
CA ILE A 196 -0.64 -0.68 17.21
C ILE A 196 -1.47 0.54 17.63
N THR A 197 -2.33 0.42 18.62
CA THR A 197 -3.14 1.54 19.16
C THR A 197 -2.24 2.64 19.72
N SER A 198 -1.19 2.28 20.45
CA SER A 198 -0.20 3.21 20.98
C SER A 198 0.50 3.96 19.84
N ALA A 199 0.98 3.24 18.82
CA ALA A 199 1.60 3.82 17.63
C ALA A 199 0.67 4.74 16.83
N LEU A 200 -0.64 4.47 16.82
CA LEU A 200 -1.65 5.35 16.21
C LEU A 200 -1.84 6.65 16.99
N GLN A 201 -1.70 6.62 18.31
CA GLN A 201 -1.86 7.77 19.20
C GLN A 201 -0.59 8.62 19.30
N GLU A 202 0.57 8.10 18.90
CA GLU A 202 1.81 8.87 18.89
C GLU A 202 1.75 10.06 17.92
N ARG A 203 2.24 11.22 18.38
CA ARG A 203 2.38 12.40 17.51
C ARG A 203 3.40 12.10 16.42
N GLY A 204 2.97 12.22 15.17
CA GLY A 204 3.79 11.89 14.00
C GLY A 204 3.74 10.41 13.60
N SER A 205 2.96 9.59 14.31
CA SER A 205 2.66 8.16 14.14
C SER A 205 3.65 7.38 13.25
N PRO A 206 4.45 6.46 13.79
CA PRO A 206 5.38 5.65 12.98
C PRO A 206 4.64 4.86 11.90
N LEU A 207 3.37 4.52 12.11
CA LEU A 207 2.50 3.90 11.10
C LEU A 207 2.24 4.79 9.88
N LEU A 208 2.33 6.12 10.02
CA LEU A 208 2.20 7.05 8.89
C LEU A 208 3.50 7.14 8.07
N ALA A 209 4.64 6.95 8.73
CA ALA A 209 5.97 7.01 8.13
C ALA A 209 6.41 5.67 7.49
N GLY A 210 5.91 4.54 8.02
CA GLY A 210 6.21 3.21 7.51
C GLY A 210 5.50 2.12 8.30
N ALA A 211 4.27 1.79 7.93
CA ALA A 211 3.53 0.69 8.56
C ALA A 211 4.23 -0.67 8.42
N GLU A 212 5.02 -0.87 7.36
CA GLU A 212 5.79 -2.11 7.15
C GLU A 212 6.87 -2.30 8.21
N ASP A 213 7.66 -1.26 8.52
CA ASP A 213 8.73 -1.35 9.50
C ASP A 213 8.19 -1.72 10.89
N LEU A 214 7.11 -1.07 11.30
CA LEU A 214 6.49 -1.39 12.59
C LEU A 214 5.89 -2.80 12.59
N LEU A 215 5.00 -3.12 11.64
CA LEU A 215 4.24 -4.37 11.68
C LEU A 215 5.13 -5.58 11.38
N CYS A 216 5.95 -5.52 10.32
CA CYS A 216 6.60 -6.69 9.74
C CYS A 216 8.01 -6.95 10.28
N HIS A 217 8.70 -5.90 10.72
CA HIS A 217 10.05 -6.02 11.27
C HIS A 217 10.05 -5.93 12.80
N GLN A 218 9.32 -4.98 13.41
CA GLN A 218 9.38 -4.76 14.86
C GLN A 218 8.41 -5.65 15.65
N LEU A 219 7.11 -5.62 15.34
CA LEU A 219 6.10 -6.33 16.12
C LEU A 219 6.09 -7.84 15.84
N THR A 220 6.00 -8.22 14.56
CA THR A 220 5.84 -9.64 14.19
C THR A 220 7.17 -10.33 13.84
N SER A 221 8.21 -9.56 13.51
CA SER A 221 9.53 -10.06 13.08
C SER A 221 9.48 -11.10 11.94
N VAL A 222 8.43 -11.09 11.11
CA VAL A 222 8.26 -12.07 10.02
C VAL A 222 9.13 -11.77 8.81
N CYS A 223 9.57 -10.53 8.65
CA CYS A 223 10.44 -10.10 7.56
C CYS A 223 11.89 -9.96 8.04
N LYS A 224 12.83 -10.54 7.30
CA LYS A 224 14.27 -10.39 7.56
C LYS A 224 14.73 -8.97 7.24
N PRO A 225 15.67 -8.39 8.02
CA PRO A 225 16.32 -7.13 7.67
C PRO A 225 17.01 -7.27 6.31
N GLN A 226 16.93 -6.26 5.46
CA GLN A 226 17.75 -6.18 4.25
C GLN A 226 19.19 -5.92 4.70
N GLU A 227 20.06 -6.93 4.70
CA GLU A 227 21.49 -6.69 4.89
C GLU A 227 22.00 -5.89 3.68
N ALA A 228 22.38 -4.64 3.93
CA ALA A 228 23.04 -3.80 2.93
C ALA A 228 24.36 -4.46 2.53
N THR A 229 24.38 -5.15 1.39
CA THR A 229 25.59 -5.73 0.80
C THR A 229 26.44 -4.62 0.19
N GLY A 230 27.06 -3.81 1.05
CA GLY A 230 28.15 -2.91 0.69
C GLY A 230 29.47 -3.67 0.72
N HIS A 231 29.78 -4.41 -0.34
CA HIS A 231 31.15 -4.89 -0.57
C HIS A 231 31.90 -3.77 -1.30
N ILE A 232 32.42 -2.79 -0.54
CA ILE A 232 33.55 -1.99 -1.00
C ILE A 232 34.78 -2.77 -0.52
N GLN A 233 35.42 -3.47 -1.45
CA GLN A 233 36.79 -3.94 -1.23
C GLN A 233 37.67 -2.71 -1.40
N ASP A 234 38.14 -2.19 -0.26
CA ASP A 234 39.24 -1.24 -0.23
C ASP A 234 40.51 -2.00 -0.65
N ASP A 235 40.77 -2.06 -1.95
CA ASP A 235 42.04 -2.55 -2.48
C ASP A 235 43.10 -1.49 -2.13
N ALA A 236 43.85 -1.78 -1.07
CA ALA A 236 44.96 -0.99 -0.60
C ALA A 236 46.04 -0.85 -1.67
N TYR A 237 46.43 0.41 -1.88
CA TYR A 237 47.54 0.89 -2.70
C TYR A 237 48.88 0.35 -2.14
N ASP A 238 49.61 -0.43 -2.94
CA ASP A 238 50.98 -0.91 -2.66
C ASP A 238 51.97 0.11 -3.26
N ASP A 239 52.61 0.91 -2.40
CA ASP A 239 53.72 1.78 -2.79
C ASP A 239 55.05 1.05 -2.57
N GLY A 240 55.76 0.79 -3.67
CA GLY A 240 57.06 0.16 -3.65
C GLY A 240 58.13 1.02 -2.98
N GLU A 241 59.04 0.36 -2.26
CA GLU A 241 60.30 0.94 -1.81
C GLU A 241 61.49 0.13 -2.38
N LEU A 242 62.53 0.90 -2.74
CA LEU A 242 63.74 0.57 -3.51
C LEU A 242 64.75 -0.30 -2.75
#